data_AF-A0A3A6R4B2-F1
#
_entry.id   AF-A0A3A6R4B2-F1
#
_cell.length_a   1.000
_cell.length_b   1.000
_cell.length_c   1.000
_cell.angle_alpha   90.00
_cell.angle_beta   90.00
_cell.angle_gamma   90.00
#
_symmetry.space_group_name_H-M   'P 1'
#
loop_
_entity.id
_entity.type
_entity.pdbx_description
1 polymer ?
#
loop_
_entity_poly.entity_id
_entity_poly.type
_entity_poly.pdbx_seq_one_letter_code
_entity_poly.pdbx_strand_id
1 'polypeptide(L)'
;MKFIHQREHLNEDDIVVIECSNTCNIRLMSDANFRSFKNGGRHTYHGGAFDRFPAKIVVPSTGFWNITIDTVTQRAISVTRKPNVKHSIKIIRRSSSRLS
;
A
#
# COMPACT_ATOMS: atom_id res chain seq x y z
N MET A 1 -11.62 8.44 -5.83
CA MET A 1 -11.15 8.03 -4.48
C MET A 1 -9.88 8.79 -4.16
N LYS A 2 -9.64 9.16 -2.90
CA LYS A 2 -8.43 9.89 -2.49
C LYS A 2 -7.54 8.95 -1.69
N PHE A 3 -6.34 8.71 -2.20
CA PHE A 3 -5.35 7.82 -1.61
C PHE A 3 -3.95 8.37 -1.86
N ILE A 4 -3.01 7.99 -1.01
CA ILE A 4 -1.57 8.09 -1.30
C ILE A 4 -1.20 6.94 -2.23
N HIS A 5 -0.33 7.19 -3.19
CA HIS A 5 0.13 6.19 -4.16
C HIS A 5 1.64 6.31 -4.40
N GLN A 6 2.31 5.17 -4.40
CA GLN A 6 3.70 5.03 -4.79
C GLN A 6 3.84 3.76 -5.65
N ARG A 7 4.58 3.85 -6.77
CA ARG A 7 4.89 2.70 -7.63
C ARG A 7 6.37 2.40 -7.52
N GLU A 8 6.70 1.15 -7.21
CA GLU A 8 8.08 0.73 -6.95
C GLU A 8 8.38 -0.61 -7.62
N HIS A 9 9.64 -0.79 -8.01
CA HIS A 9 10.14 -2.11 -8.39
C HIS A 9 10.61 -2.85 -7.14
N LEU A 10 9.93 -3.95 -6.81
CA LEU A 10 10.16 -4.76 -5.63
C LEU A 10 10.56 -6.18 -6.06
N ASN A 11 11.43 -6.80 -5.27
CA ASN A 11 11.77 -8.21 -5.46
C ASN A 11 10.82 -9.09 -4.66
N GLU A 12 10.67 -10.33 -5.08
CA GLU A 12 10.07 -11.38 -4.24
C GLU A 12 10.73 -11.36 -2.85
N ASP A 13 9.92 -11.56 -1.80
CA ASP A 13 10.32 -11.54 -0.39
C ASP A 13 10.79 -10.19 0.17
N ASP A 14 10.85 -9.11 -0.63
CA ASP A 14 10.95 -7.76 -0.09
C ASP A 14 9.76 -7.50 0.86
N ILE A 15 9.98 -6.69 1.89
CA ILE A 15 8.93 -6.35 2.85
C ILE A 15 8.62 -4.86 2.75
N VAL A 16 7.37 -4.55 2.40
CA VAL A 16 6.83 -3.20 2.46
C VAL A 16 6.34 -2.95 3.89
N VAL A 17 7.03 -2.07 4.60
CA VAL A 17 6.74 -1.66 5.98
C VAL A 17 6.08 -0.29 5.95
N ILE A 18 4.87 -0.19 6.49
CA ILE A 18 4.06 1.01 6.43
C ILE A 18 3.69 1.45 7.84
N GLU A 19 3.91 2.72 8.13
CA GLU A 19 3.43 3.41 9.33
C GLU A 19 2.28 4.33 8.94
N CYS A 20 1.26 4.44 9.79
CA CYS A 20 0.15 5.36 9.61
C CYS A 20 -0.39 5.84 10.97
N SER A 21 -0.77 7.10 11.07
CA SER A 21 -1.34 7.67 12.31
C SER A 21 -2.78 7.23 12.59
N ASN A 22 -3.45 6.61 11.61
CA ASN A 22 -4.87 6.27 11.64
C ASN A 22 -5.08 4.91 10.97
N THR A 23 -6.21 4.26 11.29
CA THR A 23 -6.68 3.09 10.55
C THR A 23 -6.76 3.40 9.05
N CYS A 24 -6.13 2.57 8.23
CA CYS A 24 -6.09 2.74 6.79
C CYS A 24 -6.21 1.40 6.07
N ASN A 25 -6.75 1.46 4.85
CA ASN A 25 -6.61 0.38 3.90
C ASN A 25 -5.27 0.53 3.21
N ILE A 26 -4.50 -0.54 3.21
CA ILE A 26 -3.25 -0.66 2.49
C ILE A 26 -3.44 -1.72 1.41
N ARG A 27 -3.10 -1.38 0.16
CA ARG A 27 -3.14 -2.32 -0.95
C ARG A 27 -1.82 -2.30 -1.71
N LEU A 28 -1.28 -3.49 -1.93
CA LEU A 28 -0.16 -3.77 -2.82
C LEU A 28 -0.71 -4.48 -4.07
N MET A 29 -0.54 -3.87 -5.24
CA MET A 29 -1.18 -4.29 -6.49
C MET A 29 -0.21 -4.31 -7.66
N SER A 30 -0.37 -5.26 -8.58
CA SER A 30 0.25 -5.17 -9.90
C SER A 30 -0.29 -3.97 -10.69
N ASP A 31 0.38 -3.57 -11.77
CA ASP A 31 -0.09 -2.47 -12.62
C ASP A 31 -1.50 -2.71 -13.20
N ALA A 32 -1.79 -3.95 -13.61
CA ALA A 32 -3.11 -4.31 -14.12
C ALA A 32 -4.20 -4.15 -13.05
N ASN A 33 -3.93 -4.61 -11.83
CA ASN A 33 -4.86 -4.48 -10.70
C ASN A 33 -5.03 -3.01 -10.28
N PHE A 34 -3.95 -2.23 -10.25
CA PHE A 34 -4.02 -0.81 -9.92
C PHE A 34 -4.84 -0.03 -10.95
N ARG A 35 -4.69 -0.33 -12.25
CA ARG A 35 -5.52 0.27 -13.30
C ARG A 35 -7.00 -0.04 -13.09
N SER A 36 -7.34 -1.29 -12.79
CA SER A 36 -8.72 -1.68 -12.48
C SER A 36 -9.24 -1.00 -11.22
N PHE A 37 -8.46 -0.95 -10.13
CA PHE A 37 -8.80 -0.24 -8.89
C PHE A 37 -9.12 1.24 -9.14
N LYS A 38 -8.26 1.93 -9.89
CA LYS A 38 -8.43 3.35 -10.21
C LYS A 38 -9.73 3.63 -10.98
N ASN A 39 -10.13 2.69 -11.82
CA ASN A 39 -11.36 2.76 -12.62
C ASN A 39 -12.60 2.19 -11.90
N GLY A 40 -12.49 1.81 -10.61
CA GLY A 40 -13.59 1.20 -9.86
C GLY A 40 -13.95 -0.22 -10.29
N GLY A 41 -13.09 -0.86 -11.08
CA GLY A 41 -13.25 -2.24 -11.54
C GLY A 41 -12.79 -3.26 -10.50
N ARG A 42 -13.12 -4.53 -10.78
CA ARG A 42 -12.67 -5.68 -9.99
C ARG A 42 -11.15 -5.81 -10.07
N HIS A 43 -10.50 -5.96 -8.92
CA HIS A 43 -9.06 -6.07 -8.77
C HIS A 43 -8.72 -6.94 -7.56
N THR A 44 -7.52 -7.49 -7.54
CA THR A 44 -6.95 -8.19 -6.39
C THR A 44 -5.76 -7.41 -5.83
N TYR A 45 -5.47 -7.61 -4.55
CA TYR A 45 -4.37 -6.93 -3.86
C TYR A 45 -3.88 -7.77 -2.67
N HIS A 46 -2.65 -7.49 -2.24
CA HIS A 46 -2.11 -7.95 -0.96
C HIS A 46 -2.24 -6.81 0.06
N GLY A 47 -2.73 -7.10 1.26
CA GLY A 47 -3.01 -6.11 2.29
C GLY A 47 -4.45 -6.20 2.80
N GLY A 48 -5.03 -5.07 3.18
CA GLY A 48 -6.33 -5.00 3.84
C GLY A 48 -6.46 -3.75 4.71
N ALA A 49 -7.42 -3.78 5.63
CA ALA A 49 -7.57 -2.75 6.65
C ALA A 49 -6.61 -3.02 7.81
N PHE A 50 -5.79 -2.03 8.15
CA PHE A 50 -4.85 -2.09 9.27
C PHE A 50 -5.19 -1.00 10.29
N ASP A 51 -5.23 -1.39 11.56
CA ASP A 51 -5.42 -0.53 12.73
C ASP A 51 -4.21 -0.52 13.68
N ARG A 52 -3.23 -1.39 13.42
CA ARG A 52 -1.98 -1.53 14.17
C ARG A 52 -0.79 -1.40 13.23
N PHE A 53 0.21 -0.62 13.64
CA PHE A 53 1.38 -0.28 12.84
C PHE A 53 2.69 -0.54 13.60
N PRO A 54 3.80 -0.88 12.91
CA PRO A 54 3.93 -0.94 11.45
C PRO A 54 3.21 -2.12 10.81
N ALA A 55 2.48 -1.87 9.73
CA ALA A 55 1.95 -2.91 8.86
C ALA A 55 3.09 -3.45 7.98
N LYS A 56 3.17 -4.77 7.80
CA LYS A 56 4.20 -5.43 7.00
C LYS A 56 3.53 -6.30 5.94
N ILE A 57 3.84 -6.04 4.68
CA ILE A 57 3.33 -6.82 3.55
C ILE A 57 4.54 -7.41 2.81
N VAL A 58 4.57 -8.74 2.71
CA VAL A 58 5.58 -9.46 1.92
C VAL A 58 5.22 -9.36 0.46
N VAL A 59 6.20 -9.03 -0.37
CA VAL A 59 6.04 -8.96 -1.81
C VAL A 59 6.00 -10.37 -2.38
N PRO A 60 4.91 -10.75 -3.07
CA PRO A 60 4.68 -12.15 -3.46
C PRO A 60 5.51 -12.58 -4.67
N SER A 61 6.01 -11.63 -5.47
CA SER A 61 6.85 -11.91 -6.65
C SER A 61 7.58 -10.65 -7.10
N THR A 62 8.72 -10.83 -7.77
CA THR A 62 9.50 -9.71 -8.34
C THR A 62 8.72 -8.98 -9.43
N GLY A 63 8.74 -7.65 -9.40
CA GLY A 63 8.17 -6.80 -10.45
C GLY A 63 7.79 -5.41 -9.96
N PHE A 64 7.03 -4.69 -10.80
CA PHE A 64 6.46 -3.40 -10.43
C PHE A 64 5.17 -3.57 -9.63
N TRP A 65 5.15 -2.92 -8.47
CA TRP A 65 4.02 -2.92 -7.55
C TRP A 65 3.57 -1.49 -7.25
N ASN A 66 2.26 -1.33 -7.09
CA ASN A 66 1.59 -0.10 -6.71
C ASN A 66 1.12 -0.24 -5.26
N ILE A 67 1.65 0.63 -4.40
CA ILE A 67 1.30 0.73 -2.99
C ILE A 67 0.29 1.87 -2.86
N THR A 68 -0.90 1.58 -2.33
CA THR A 68 -1.90 2.61 -2.01
C THR A 68 -2.25 2.61 -0.54
N ILE A 69 -2.38 3.81 0.04
CA ILE A 69 -2.85 4.02 1.41
C ILE A 69 -4.06 4.96 1.37
N ASP A 70 -5.23 4.49 1.80
CA ASP A 70 -6.41 5.32 2.03
C ASP A 70 -6.88 5.19 3.47
N THR A 71 -7.02 6.31 4.16
CA THR A 71 -7.63 6.30 5.49
C THR A 71 -9.12 6.15 5.38
N VAL A 72 -9.67 5.22 6.18
CA VAL A 72 -11.11 5.12 6.36
C VAL A 72 -11.52 6.23 7.31
N THR A 73 -11.99 7.36 6.78
CA THR A 73 -12.50 8.44 7.62
C THR A 73 -13.97 8.16 7.92
N GLN A 74 -14.27 7.72 9.15
CA GLN A 74 -15.65 7.46 9.61
C GLN A 74 -16.50 8.73 9.79
N ARG A 75 -15.89 9.92 9.71
CA ARG A 75 -16.60 11.20 9.83
C ARG A 75 -16.73 11.85 8.46
N ALA A 76 -17.88 12.51 8.23
CA ALA A 76 -18.04 13.43 7.11
C ALA A 76 -16.90 14.46 7.15
N ILE A 77 -15.92 14.29 6.27
CA ILE A 77 -14.88 15.30 6.09
C ILE A 77 -15.58 16.48 5.42
N SER A 78 -15.69 17.59 6.15
CA SER A 78 -15.95 18.90 5.55
C SER A 78 -15.03 19.05 4.33
N VAL A 79 -15.60 19.41 3.17
CA VAL A 79 -14.92 19.48 1.86
C VAL A 79 -13.62 20.30 1.89
N THR A 80 -13.44 21.15 2.90
CA THR A 80 -12.26 21.99 3.14
C THR A 80 -11.17 21.40 4.03
N ARG A 81 -11.41 20.33 4.80
CA ARG A 81 -10.41 19.80 5.75
C ARG A 81 -9.68 18.60 5.16
N LYS A 82 -8.47 18.79 4.61
CA LYS A 82 -7.59 17.65 4.25
C LYS A 82 -7.28 16.86 5.54
N PRO A 83 -7.56 15.55 5.62
CA PRO A 83 -7.16 14.76 6.76
C PRO A 83 -5.62 14.76 6.82
N ASN A 84 -5.07 15.24 7.94
CA ASN A 84 -3.63 15.27 8.19
C ASN A 84 -3.20 13.86 8.64
N VAL A 85 -2.99 12.98 7.67
CA VAL A 85 -2.58 11.59 7.89
C VAL A 85 -1.06 11.53 7.79
N LYS A 86 -0.40 11.32 8.92
CA LYS A 86 1.04 11.03 8.93
C LYS A 86 1.22 9.58 8.51
N HIS A 87 2.07 9.34 7.52
CA HIS A 87 2.39 8.01 7.05
C HIS A 87 3.85 7.93 6.61
N SER A 88 4.41 6.72 6.60
CA SER A 88 5.70 6.46 5.97
C SER A 88 5.70 5.09 5.30
N ILE A 89 6.42 4.96 4.20
CA ILE A 89 6.62 3.72 3.47
C ILE A 89 8.12 3.43 3.51
N LYS A 90 8.50 2.26 4.02
CA LYS A 90 9.87 1.76 4.06
C LYS A 90 9.91 0.40 3.39
N ILE A 91 10.92 0.17 2.55
CA ILE A 91 11.12 -1.11 1.89
C ILE A 91 12.34 -1.78 2.53
N ILE A 92 12.13 -2.93 3.15
CA ILE A 92 13.22 -3.80 3.59
C ILE A 92 13.52 -4.74 2.43
N ARG A 93 14.66 -4.50 1.77
CA ARG A 93 15.13 -5.35 0.68
C ARG A 93 15.65 -6.65 1.27
N ARG A 94 15.06 -7.79 0.93
CA ARG A 94 15.69 -9.08 1.23
C ARG A 94 16.63 -9.37 0.08
N SER A 95 17.93 -9.29 0.36
CA SER A 95 18.97 -9.57 -0.63
C SER A 95 18.69 -10.93 -1.27
N SER A 96 18.78 -10.97 -2.60
CA SER A 96 18.93 -12.19 -3.39
C SER A 96 20.23 -12.89 -2.98
N SER A 97 20.30 -13.46 -1.78
CA SER A 97 21.34 -14.40 -1.38
C SER A 97 20.83 -15.80 -1.66
N ARG A 98 20.64 -16.11 -2.94
CA ARG A 98 20.75 -17.46 -3.48
C ARG A 98 21.70 -17.39 -4.67
N LEU A 99 22.98 -17.25 -4.33
CA LEU A 99 24.03 -17.89 -5.10
C LEU A 99 23.81 -19.39 -4.95
N SER A 100 23.36 -20.03 -6.03
CA SER A 100 23.58 -21.45 -6.34
C SER A 100 23.15 -21.69 -7.78
#